data_AF-T0VEV0-F1
#
_entry.id   AF-T0VEV0-F1
#
_cell.length_a   1.000
_cell.length_b   1.000
_cell.length_c   1.000
_cell.angle_alpha   90.00
_cell.angle_beta   90.00
_cell.angle_gamma   90.00
#
_symmetry.space_group_name_H-M   'P 1'
#
loop_
_entity.id
_entity.type
_entity.pdbx_description
1 polymer ?
#
loop_
_entity_poly.entity_id
_entity_poly.type
_entity_poly.pdbx_seq_one_letter_code
_entity_poly.pdbx_strand_id
1 'polypeptide(L)' 'MTVESLLKVIEEGMTVILKTEKNRIIVQFECGNDIEAFSCGFLYRKIKIIKIKNGSELIAIVEDTKND' A
#
# COMPACT_ATOMS: atom_id res chain seq x y z
N MET A 1 -9.07 -1.32 -8.22
CA MET A 1 -8.81 -0.48 -7.02
C MET A 1 -7.42 0.12 -7.16
N THR A 2 -7.27 1.42 -6.89
CA THR A 2 -5.96 2.10 -6.83
C THR A 2 -5.46 2.14 -5.39
N VAL A 3 -4.17 2.44 -5.18
CA VAL A 3 -3.63 2.68 -3.84
C VAL A 3 -4.40 3.80 -3.13
N GLU A 4 -4.70 4.90 -3.82
CA GLU A 4 -5.51 5.99 -3.25
C GLU A 4 -6.88 5.49 -2.74
N SER A 5 -7.55 4.64 -3.51
CA SER A 5 -8.85 4.09 -3.10
C SER A 5 -8.72 3.17 -1.88
N LEU A 6 -7.61 2.43 -1.78
CA LEU A 6 -7.31 1.60 -0.60
C LEU A 6 -7.08 2.47 0.64
N LEU A 7 -6.32 3.56 0.52
CA LEU A 7 -6.03 4.47 1.64
C LEU A 7 -7.29 5.10 2.24
N LYS A 8 -8.37 5.22 1.47
CA LYS A 8 -9.67 5.75 1.93
C LYS A 8 -10.48 4.75 2.75
N VAL A 9 -10.13 3.46 2.73
CA VAL A 9 -10.90 2.38 3.39
C VAL A 9 -10.12 1.65 4.47
N ILE A 10 -8.84 1.97 4.67
CA ILE A 10 -8.04 1.45 5.79
C ILE A 10 -8.35 2.20 7.07
N GLU A 11 -8.28 1.49 8.19
CA GLU A 11 -8.54 2.05 9.52
C GLU A 11 -7.24 2.54 10.17
N GLU A 12 -7.37 3.50 11.10
CA GLU A 12 -6.26 3.97 11.92
C GLU A 12 -5.63 2.81 12.72
N GLY A 13 -4.30 2.82 12.86
CA GLY A 13 -3.53 1.74 13.49
C GLY A 13 -3.30 0.51 12.60
N MET A 14 -3.82 0.49 11.37
CA MET A 14 -3.45 -0.54 10.40
C MET A 14 -2.06 -0.28 9.81
N THR A 15 -1.21 -1.30 9.82
CA THR A 15 0.06 -1.28 9.08
C THR A 15 -0.19 -1.64 7.62
N VAL A 16 0.14 -0.74 6.70
CA VAL A 16 0.02 -0.97 5.26
C VAL A 16 1.40 -1.19 4.66
N ILE A 17 1.54 -2.29 3.93
CA ILE A 17 2.77 -2.64 3.21
C ILE A 17 2.46 -2.76 1.72
N LEU A 18 3.02 -1.84 0.93
CA LEU A 18 2.94 -1.87 -0.52
C LEU A 18 4.17 -2.57 -1.10
N LYS A 19 3.94 -3.62 -1.88
CA LYS A 19 5.01 -4.39 -2.53
C LYS A 19 4.80 -4.48 -4.03
N THR A 20 5.89 -4.62 -4.77
CA THR A 20 5.84 -5.03 -6.17
C THR A 20 5.54 -6.53 -6.29
N GLU A 21 5.24 -7.00 -7.50
CA GLU A 21 5.11 -8.44 -7.81
C GLU A 21 6.40 -9.21 -7.54
N LYS A 22 7.56 -8.54 -7.62
CA LYS A 22 8.88 -9.07 -7.27
C LYS A 22 9.17 -9.04 -5.76
N ASN A 23 8.14 -8.81 -4.95
CA ASN A 23 8.18 -8.78 -3.49
C ASN A 23 9.09 -7.67 -2.90
N ARG A 24 9.43 -6.65 -3.68
CA ARG A 24 10.15 -5.46 -3.20
C ARG A 24 9.18 -4.55 -2.46
N ILE A 25 9.50 -4.18 -1.23
CA ILE A 25 8.74 -3.19 -0.47
C ILE A 25 9.01 -1.81 -1.09
N ILE A 26 7.92 -1.14 -1.44
CA ILE A 26 7.94 0.21 -2.01
C ILE A 26 7.67 1.22 -0.91
N VAL A 27 6.66 0.93 -0.10
CA VAL A 27 6.22 1.78 1.01
C VAL A 27 5.72 0.87 2.13
N GLN A 28 6.02 1.26 3.37
CA GLN A 28 5.45 0.69 4.57
C GLN A 28 5.16 1.83 5.54
N PHE A 29 3.94 1.89 6.07
CA PHE A 29 3.55 2.91 7.05
C PHE A 29 2.41 2.39 7.92
N GLU A 30 2.25 2.98 9.10
CA GLU A 30 1.07 2.80 9.95
C GLU A 30 0.10 3.96 9.72
N CYS A 31 -1.17 3.64 9.42
CA CYS A 31 -2.19 4.64 9.17
C CYS A 31 -2.48 5.44 10.44
N GLY A 32 -2.37 6.77 10.37
CA GLY A 32 -2.51 7.69 11.51
C GLY A 32 -1.19 8.17 12.10
N ASN A 33 -0.11 7.37 12.00
CA ASN A 33 1.21 7.72 12.54
C ASN A 33 2.18 8.24 11.46
N ASP A 34 2.32 7.53 10.34
CA ASP A 34 3.47 7.72 9.42
C ASP A 34 3.07 8.07 7.98
N ILE A 35 1.87 8.62 7.76
CA ILE A 35 1.35 8.90 6.41
C ILE A 35 2.24 9.89 5.63
N GLU A 36 2.97 10.78 6.32
CA GLU A 36 3.84 11.78 5.67
C GLU A 36 5.02 11.16 4.89
N ALA A 37 5.44 9.94 5.22
CA ALA A 37 6.49 9.21 4.48
C ALA A 37 6.00 8.62 3.13
N PHE A 38 4.71 8.75 2.84
CA PHE A 38 4.08 8.18 1.65
C PHE A 38 4.31 9.05 0.40
N SER A 39 5.01 8.52 -0.61
CA SER A 39 5.18 9.21 -1.89
C SER A 39 3.91 9.18 -2.74
N CYS A 40 3.41 10.36 -3.12
CA CYS A 40 2.18 10.53 -3.92
C CYS A 40 2.25 9.85 -5.30
N GLY A 41 3.45 9.56 -5.82
CA GLY A 41 3.64 8.83 -7.08
C GLY A 41 3.06 7.41 -7.08
N PHE A 42 2.75 6.84 -5.91
CA PHE A 42 2.16 5.50 -5.81
C PHE A 42 0.63 5.50 -5.74
N LEU A 43 -0.01 6.64 -5.51
CA LEU A 43 -1.47 6.74 -5.31
C LEU A 43 -2.27 6.15 -6.48
N TYR A 44 -1.81 6.37 -7.70
CA TYR A 44 -2.49 5.95 -8.92
C TYR A 44 -2.16 4.50 -9.32
N ARG A 45 -1.23 3.83 -8.64
CA ARG A 45 -0.88 2.45 -8.98
C ARG A 45 -2.06 1.53 -8.72
N LYS A 46 -2.27 0.60 -9.65
CA LYS A 46 -3.32 -0.41 -9.55
C LYS A 46 -2.87 -1.50 -8.57
N ILE A 47 -3.75 -1.84 -7.63
CA ILE A 47 -3.55 -2.98 -6.74
C ILE A 47 -4.03 -4.24 -7.45
N LYS A 48 -3.19 -5.28 -7.47
CA LYS A 48 -3.54 -6.61 -7.99
C LYS A 48 -4.03 -7.54 -6.89
N ILE A 49 -3.38 -7.53 -5.74
CA ILE A 49 -3.65 -8.47 -4.64
C ILE A 49 -3.67 -7.70 -3.33
N ILE A 50 -4.64 -8.01 -2.46
CA ILE A 50 -4.70 -7.55 -1.08
C ILE A 50 -4.70 -8.77 -0.18
N LYS A 51 -3.84 -8.75 0.85
CA LYS A 51 -3.80 -9.76 1.91
C LYS A 51 -3.89 -9.07 3.25
N ILE A 52 -4.78 -9.55 4.11
CA ILE A 52 -4.87 -9.07 5.50
C ILE A 52 -4.27 -10.16 6.38
N LYS A 53 -3.36 -9.78 7.27
CA LYS A 53 -2.67 -10.65 8.19
C LYS A 53 -2.93 -10.15 9.61
N ASN A 54 -3.29 -11.08 10.49
CA ASN A 54 -3.51 -10.83 11.92
C ASN A 54 -4.49 -9.68 12.26
N GLY A 55 -5.34 -9.27 11.32
CA GLY A 55 -6.35 -8.22 11.50
C GLY A 55 -5.83 -6.78 11.40
N SER A 56 -4.54 -6.53 11.66
CA SER A 56 -3.95 -5.19 11.69
C SER A 56 -2.91 -4.92 10.59
N GLU A 57 -2.47 -5.93 9.84
CA GLU A 57 -1.49 -5.77 8.77
C GLU A 57 -2.14 -6.02 7.41
N LEU A 58 -2.10 -5.02 6.53
CA LEU A 58 -2.57 -5.09 5.16
C LEU A 58 -1.38 -5.04 4.19
N ILE A 59 -1.25 -6.08 3.38
CA ILE A 59 -0.23 -6.17 2.33
C ILE A 59 -0.93 -6.02 0.98
N ALA A 60 -0.60 -4.96 0.26
CA ALA A 60 -1.08 -4.73 -1.11
C ALA A 60 0.06 -4.94 -2.11
N ILE A 61 -0.17 -5.80 -3.11
CA ILE A 61 0.75 -5.97 -4.25
C ILE A 61 0.24 -5.08 -5.38
N VAL A 62 1.09 -4.15 -5.81
CA VAL A 62 0.79 -3.19 -6.88
C VAL A 62 1.44 -3.60 -8.20
N GLU A 63 0.86 -3.17 -9.31
CA GLU A 63 1.48 -3.32 -10.64
C GLU A 63 2.88 -2.69 -10.68
N ASP A 64 3.84 -3.44 -11.24
CA ASP A 64 5.09 -2.87 -11.72
C ASP A 64 4.76 -1.93 -12.89
N THR A 65 4.83 -0.63 -12.66
CA THR A 65 4.79 0.33 -13.75
C THR A 65 6.09 0.18 -14.52
N LYS A 66 6.02 -0.15 -15.81
CA LYS A 66 7.18 -0.24 -16.73
C LYS A 66 7.97 1.06 -16.91
N ASN A 67 7.59 2.15 -16.25
CA ASN A 67 8.24 3.45 -16.37
C ASN A 67 9.07 3.68 -15.10
N ASP A 68 10.27 3.09 -15.08
CA ASP A 68 11.45 3.77 -14.55
C ASP A 68 11.96 4.73 -15.65
#